data_AF-A0A9X2YSV9-F1
#
_entry.id   AF-A0A9X2YSV9-F1
#
_cell.length_a   1.000
_cell.length_b   1.000
_cell.length_c   1.000
_cell.angle_alpha   90.00
_cell.angle_beta   90.00
_cell.angle_gamma   90.00
#
_symmetry.space_group_name_H-M   'P 1'
#
loop_
_entity.id
_entity.type
_entity.pdbx_description
1 polymer ?
#
loop_
_entity_poly.entity_id
_entity_poly.type
_entity_poly.pdbx_seq_one_letter_code
_entity_poly.pdbx_strand_id
1 'polypeptide(L)' 'MDEVRWDALTDVSLVTTTDGPDAEDVFLVCHHSDGPDTVLGLDEVGGVLARMQALPGFDNDAFISSMGAGKDGVAVLWRR' A
#
# COMPACT_ATOMS: atom_id res chain seq x y z
N MET A 1 -5.32 15.86 3.89
CA MET A 1 -6.25 14.98 3.16
C MET A 1 -6.03 13.59 3.69
N ASP A 2 -7.06 12.99 4.29
CA ASP A 2 -7.02 11.60 4.80
C ASP A 2 -7.86 10.80 3.79
N GLU A 3 -7.25 10.45 2.66
CA GLU A 3 -7.94 9.85 1.49
C GLU A 3 -8.28 8.37 1.71
N VAL A 4 -7.61 7.75 2.69
CA VAL A 4 -7.84 6.39 3.14
C VAL A 4 -8.96 6.38 4.18
N ARG A 5 -9.99 5.55 3.98
CA ARG A 5 -11.10 5.41 4.93
C ARG A 5 -10.75 4.33 5.96
N TRP A 6 -9.91 4.68 6.92
CA TRP A 6 -9.39 3.75 7.93
C TRP A 6 -10.44 2.92 8.66
N ASP A 7 -11.64 3.47 8.90
CA ASP A 7 -12.73 2.77 9.58
C ASP A 7 -13.27 1.61 8.74
N ALA A 8 -13.33 1.80 7.42
CA ALA A 8 -13.77 0.82 6.44
C ALA A 8 -12.63 -0.01 5.85
N LEU A 9 -11.37 0.24 6.23
CA LEU A 9 -10.21 -0.47 5.68
C LEU A 9 -10.25 -1.96 6.06
N THR A 10 -10.17 -2.83 5.07
CA THR A 10 -10.16 -4.30 5.25
C THR A 10 -8.82 -4.91 4.89
N ASP A 11 -8.15 -4.36 3.88
CA ASP A 11 -6.90 -4.90 3.35
C ASP A 11 -6.00 -3.79 2.84
N VAL A 12 -4.69 -3.99 2.95
CA VAL A 12 -3.68 -3.16 2.31
C VAL A 12 -2.75 -4.05 1.50
N SER A 13 -2.66 -3.78 0.21
CA SER A 13 -1.76 -4.48 -0.70
C SER A 13 -0.77 -3.49 -1.31
N LEU A 14 0.49 -3.89 -1.40
CA LEU A 14 1.51 -3.21 -2.18
C LEU A 14 1.57 -3.86 -3.55
N VAL A 15 1.44 -3.06 -4.58
CA VAL A 15 1.60 -3.46 -5.97
C VAL A 15 2.87 -2.82 -6.47
N THR A 16 3.83 -3.63 -6.87
CA THR A 16 5.03 -3.17 -7.58
C THR A 16 4.87 -3.49 -9.06
N THR A 17 5.26 -2.56 -9.92
CA THR A 17 5.30 -2.72 -11.37
C THR A 17 6.68 -2.33 -11.88
N THR A 18 7.10 -2.85 -13.03
CA THR A 18 8.35 -2.50 -13.68
C THR A 18 8.09 -1.82 -15.02
N ASP A 19 7.30 -0.74 -15.00
CA ASP A 19 6.89 -0.03 -16.22
C ASP A 19 8.00 0.91 -16.75
N GLY A 20 9.00 1.19 -15.92
CA GLY A 20 10.25 1.85 -16.32
C GLY A 20 10.57 3.10 -15.50
N PRO A 21 11.75 3.71 -15.72
CA PRO A 21 12.32 4.75 -14.84
C PRO A 21 11.50 6.05 -14.76
N ASP A 22 10.51 6.23 -15.62
CA ASP A 22 9.65 7.41 -15.71
C ASP A 22 8.25 7.18 -15.10
N ALA A 23 7.91 5.94 -14.70
CA ALA A 23 6.61 5.57 -14.14
C ALA A 23 6.73 5.27 -12.64
N GLU A 24 5.66 5.54 -11.88
CA GLU A 24 5.61 5.08 -10.50
C GLU A 24 5.58 3.56 -10.48
N ASP A 25 6.66 2.95 -10.02
CA ASP A 25 6.82 1.48 -9.96
C ASP A 25 6.18 0.86 -8.71
N VAL A 26 5.58 1.66 -7.83
CA VAL A 26 5.02 1.21 -6.56
C VAL A 26 3.72 1.93 -6.23
N PHE A 27 2.67 1.15 -6.03
CA PHE A 27 1.34 1.61 -5.64
C PHE A 27 0.89 0.87 -4.39
N LEU A 28 0.18 1.58 -3.53
CA LEU A 28 -0.44 0.98 -2.36
C LEU A 28 -1.96 1.01 -2.51
N VAL A 29 -2.57 -0.16 -2.50
CA VAL A 29 -4.01 -0.36 -2.70
C VAL A 29 -4.65 -0.62 -1.34
N CYS A 30 -5.49 0.30 -0.92
CA CYS A 30 -6.31 0.22 0.29
C CYS A 30 -7.71 -0.27 -0.09
N HIS A 31 -8.03 -1.49 0.30
CA HIS A 31 -9.37 -2.05 0.10
C HIS A 31 -10.29 -1.66 1.24
N HIS A 32 -11.51 -1.28 0.89
CA HIS A 32 -12.52 -0.87 1.84
C HIS A 32 -13.71 -1.82 1.81
N SER A 33 -14.31 -2.09 2.97
CA SER A 33 -15.54 -2.86 3.09
C SER A 33 -16.74 -2.18 2.44
N ASP A 34 -16.64 -0.86 2.24
CA ASP A 34 -17.69 -0.04 1.64
C ASP A 34 -17.11 0.94 0.62
N GLY A 35 -17.56 0.79 -0.63
CA GLY A 35 -17.17 1.65 -1.76
C GLY A 35 -15.87 1.22 -2.47
N PRO A 36 -15.30 2.11 -3.29
CA PRO A 36 -14.14 1.79 -4.10
C PRO A 36 -12.84 1.73 -3.28
N ASP A 37 -11.88 0.98 -3.81
CA ASP A 37 -10.51 0.93 -3.33
C ASP A 37 -9.82 2.29 -3.53
N THR A 38 -8.94 2.67 -2.59
CA THR A 38 -8.06 3.83 -2.75
C THR A 38 -6.70 3.34 -3.18
N VAL A 39 -6.20 3.86 -4.29
CA VAL A 39 -4.84 3.58 -4.79
C VAL A 39 -3.99 4.81 -4.50
N LEU A 40 -2.87 4.62 -3.83
CA LEU A 40 -1.93 5.68 -3.47
C LEU A 40 -0.60 5.47 -4.19
N GLY A 41 -0.08 6.53 -4.79
CA GLY A 41 1.29 6.57 -5.30
C GLY A 41 2.33 6.68 -4.19
N LEU A 42 3.61 6.53 -4.52
CA LEU A 42 4.69 6.51 -3.53
C LEU A 42 4.80 7.85 -2.76
N ASP A 43 4.51 8.97 -3.44
CA ASP A 43 4.50 10.31 -2.85
C ASP A 43 3.41 10.45 -1.77
N GLU A 44 2.25 9.83 -2.00
CA GLU A 44 1.10 9.88 -1.09
C GLU A 44 1.25 8.93 0.09
N VAL A 45 1.90 7.78 -0.13
CA VAL A 45 2.17 6.76 0.90
C VAL A 45 2.91 7.39 2.09
N GLY A 46 3.85 8.30 1.85
CA GLY A 46 4.59 8.98 2.94
C GLY A 46 3.71 9.64 4.00
N GLY A 47 2.54 10.17 3.60
CA GLY A 47 1.60 10.83 4.51
C GLY A 47 0.79 9.87 5.38
N VAL A 48 0.61 8.63 4.94
CA VAL A 48 -0.24 7.62 5.61
C VAL A 48 0.54 6.43 6.15
N LEU A 49 1.78 6.22 5.72
CA LEU A 49 2.60 5.04 6.04
C LEU A 49 2.76 4.86 7.55
N ALA A 50 3.09 5.93 8.27
CA ALA A 50 3.26 5.86 9.73
C ALA A 50 1.99 5.35 10.44
N ARG A 51 0.81 5.68 9.90
CA ARG A 51 -0.48 5.21 10.44
C ARG A 51 -0.75 3.75 10.04
N MET A 52 -0.36 3.32 8.84
CA MET A 52 -0.45 1.91 8.41
C MET A 52 0.45 1.01 9.25
N GLN A 53 1.70 1.42 9.48
CA GLN A 53 2.67 0.68 10.29
C GLN A 53 2.25 0.58 11.76
N ALA A 54 1.38 1.47 12.22
CA ALA A 54 0.78 1.41 13.55
C ALA A 54 -0.42 0.44 13.65
N LEU A 55 -0.91 -0.09 12.51
CA LEU A 55 -1.98 -1.10 12.53
C LEU A 55 -1.45 -2.41 13.13
N PRO A 56 -2.22 -3.06 14.02
CA PRO A 56 -1.84 -4.35 14.57
C PRO A 56 -1.80 -5.40 13.45
N GLY A 57 -0.66 -6.09 13.33
CA GLY A 57 -0.45 -7.12 12.30
C GLY A 57 0.02 -6.59 10.95
N PHE A 58 0.37 -5.30 10.84
CA PHE A 58 0.98 -4.78 9.61
C PHE A 58 2.36 -5.39 9.39
N ASP A 59 2.56 -5.96 8.21
CA ASP A 59 3.80 -6.62 7.80
C ASP A 59 4.78 -5.62 7.18
N ASN A 60 5.59 -5.03 8.06
CA ASN A 60 6.66 -4.12 7.67
C ASN A 60 7.76 -4.83 6.87
N ASP A 61 7.97 -6.13 7.10
CA ASP A 61 8.99 -6.90 6.40
C ASP A 61 8.57 -7.11 4.94
N ALA A 62 7.30 -7.47 4.71
CA ALA A 62 6.71 -7.57 3.38
C ALA A 62 6.79 -6.24 2.62
N PHE A 63 6.57 -5.10 3.29
CA PHE A 63 6.71 -3.78 2.68
C PHE A 63 8.15 -3.52 2.21
N ILE A 64 9.14 -3.69 3.10
CA ILE A 64 10.56 -3.46 2.79
C ILE A 64 11.04 -4.43 1.70
N SER A 65 10.68 -5.71 1.81
CA SER A 65 11.06 -6.75 0.85
C SER A 65 10.53 -6.45 -0.55
N SER A 66 9.28 -5.98 -0.65
CA SER A 66 8.66 -5.66 -1.93
C SER A 66 9.26 -4.41 -2.57
N MET A 67 9.54 -3.37 -1.77
CA MET A 67 10.24 -2.16 -2.23
C MET A 67 11.65 -2.48 -2.80
N GLY A 68 12.30 -3.53 -2.32
CA GLY A 68 13.61 -3.98 -2.80
C GLY A 68 13.60 -5.03 -3.90
N ALA A 69 12.43 -5.57 -4.28
CA ALA A 69 12.34 -6.72 -5.18
C ALA A 69 12.64 -6.37 -6.65
N GLY A 70 12.40 -5.11 -7.06
CA GLY A 70 12.65 -4.63 -8.43
C GLY A 70 11.94 -5.43 -9.52
N LYS A 71 10.76 -5.98 -9.21
CA LYS A 71 9.95 -6.84 -10.10
C LYS A 71 8.47 -6.56 -9.89
N ASP A 72 7.67 -6.87 -10.89
CA ASP A 72 6.22 -6.86 -10.77
C ASP A 72 5.75 -7.84 -9.68
N GLY A 73 4.85 -7.39 -8.81
CA GLY A 73 4.38 -8.20 -7.71
C GLY A 73 3.24 -7.57 -6.93
N VAL A 74 2.52 -8.40 -6.19
CA VAL A 74 1.50 -7.97 -5.24
C VAL A 74 1.80 -8.61 -3.89
N ALA A 75 1.96 -7.79 -2.86
CA ALA A 75 2.19 -8.24 -1.49
C ALA A 75 1.11 -7.68 -0.57
N VAL A 76 0.40 -8.55 0.14
CA VAL A 76 -0.57 -8.11 1.17
C VAL A 76 0.22 -7.70 2.41
N LEU A 77 0.14 -6.43 2.77
CA LEU A 77 0.84 -5.87 3.93
C LEU A 77 0.00 -5.98 5.20
N TRP A 78 -1.32 -5.96 5.06
CA TRP A 78 -2.23 -5.99 6.20
C TRP A 78 -3.62 -6.46 5.79
N ARG A 79 -4.30 -7.10 6.72
CA ARG A 79 -5.70 -7.48 6.63
C ARG A 79 -6.34 -7.43 8.03
N ARG A 80 -7.59 -7.03 8.09
CA ARG A 80 -8.39 -6.96 9.32
C ARG A 80 -8.86 -8.32 9.82
#